data_AF-A0A3D3GN95-F1
#
_entry.id   AF-A0A3D3GN95-F1
#
_cell.length_a   1.000
_cell.length_b   1.000
_cell.length_c   1.000
_cell.angle_alpha   90.00
_cell.angle_beta   90.00
_cell.angle_gamma   90.00
#
_symmetry.space_group_name_H-M   'P 1'
#
loop_
_entity.id
_entity.type
_entity.pdbx_description
1 polymer ?
#
loop_
_entity_poly.entity_id
_entity_poly.type
_entity_poly.pdbx_seq_one_letter_code
_entity_poly.pdbx_strand_id
1 'polypeptide(L)' 'MAGKTDQIKGRVKKAAGELMGNQKLKDEGQADETAGKVKELVGNTVDKFMREVRKKN' A
#
# COMPACT_ATOMS: atom_id res chain seq x y z
N MET A 1 -19.00 24.90 -31.71
CA MET A 1 -18.35 23.58 -31.79
C MET A 1 -17.25 23.49 -30.73
N ALA A 2 -17.56 23.04 -29.50
CA ALA A 2 -16.61 22.99 -28.38
C ALA A 2 -16.28 21.55 -27.89
N GLY A 3 -16.95 20.52 -28.42
CA GLY A 3 -16.87 19.16 -27.86
C GLY A 3 -15.51 18.45 -28.00
N LYS A 4 -14.72 18.75 -29.03
CA LYS A 4 -13.43 18.06 -29.24
C LYS A 4 -12.36 18.47 -28.23
N THR A 5 -12.30 19.75 -27.90
CA THR A 5 -11.33 20.29 -26.94
C THR A 5 -11.61 19.80 -25.51
N ASP A 6 -12.89 19.75 -25.12
CA ASP A 6 -13.31 19.19 -23.82
C ASP A 6 -13.01 17.68 -23.70
N GLN A 7 -13.19 16.90 -24.77
CA GLN A 7 -12.82 15.49 -24.76
C GLN A 7 -11.33 15.27 -24.56
N ILE A 8 -10.48 16.04 -25.24
CA ILE A 8 -9.02 15.93 -25.10
C ILE A 8 -8.59 16.31 -23.68
N LYS A 9 -9.10 17.44 -23.17
CA LYS A 9 -8.80 17.91 -21.81
C LYS A 9 -9.25 16.90 -20.74
N GLY A 10 -10.40 16.26 -20.94
CA GLY A 10 -10.90 15.19 -20.09
C GLY A 10 -10.01 13.94 -20.09
N ARG A 11 -9.51 13.51 -21.26
CA ARG A 11 -8.58 12.38 -21.36
C ARG A 11 -7.26 12.66 -20.66
N VAL A 12 -6.71 13.86 -20.83
CA VAL A 12 -5.47 14.27 -20.16
C VAL A 12 -5.66 14.31 -18.64
N LYS A 13 -6.77 14.87 -18.14
CA LYS A 13 -7.07 14.86 -16.69
C LYS A 13 -7.24 13.45 -16.12
N LYS A 14 -7.91 12.54 -16.84
CA LYS A 14 -8.06 11.14 -16.43
C LYS A 14 -6.71 10.44 -16.34
N ALA A 15 -5.90 10.53 -17.40
CA ALA A 15 -4.57 9.92 -17.42
C ALA A 15 -3.66 10.48 -16.32
N ALA A 16 -3.68 11.80 -16.08
CA ALA A 16 -2.92 12.41 -14.99
C ALA A 16 -3.43 11.96 -13.61
N GLY A 17 -4.75 11.83 -13.44
CA GLY A 17 -5.37 11.33 -12.21
C GLY A 17 -5.02 9.86 -11.93
N GLU A 18 -5.05 8.99 -12.95
CA GLU A 18 -4.65 7.58 -12.84
C GLU A 18 -3.16 7.44 -12.53
N LEU A 19 -2.29 8.23 -13.19
CA LEU A 19 -0.86 8.25 -12.92
C LEU A 19 -0.54 8.71 -11.50
N MET A 20 -1.15 9.81 -11.04
CA MET A 20 -0.94 10.36 -9.70
C MET A 20 -1.56 9.45 -8.62
N GLY A 21 -2.70 8.81 -8.92
CA GLY A 21 -3.33 7.81 -8.07
C GLY A 21 -2.43 6.59 -7.88
N ASN A 22 -1.86 6.06 -8.97
CA ASN A 22 -0.92 4.95 -8.90
C ASN A 22 0.36 5.30 -8.15
N GLN A 23 0.89 6.52 -8.30
CA GLN A 23 2.05 6.97 -7.52
C GLN A 23 1.73 7.00 -6.02
N LYS A 24 0.61 7.63 -5.63
CA LYS A 24 0.16 7.65 -4.23
C LYS A 24 -0.06 6.25 -3.65
N LEU A 25 -0.76 5.38 -4.38
CA LEU A 25 -1.01 3.99 -3.97
C LEU A 25 0.29 3.19 -3.80
N LYS A 26 1.29 3.47 -4.63
CA LYS A 26 2.60 2.80 -4.53
C LYS A 26 3.37 3.25 -3.30
N ASP A 27 3.34 4.54 -2.98
CA ASP A 27 3.98 5.09 -1.78
C ASP A 27 3.28 4.62 -0.49
N GLU A 28 1.94 4.62 -0.45
CA GLU A 28 1.16 4.07 0.66
C GLU A 28 1.42 2.56 0.82
N GLY A 29 1.36 1.80 -0.28
CA GLY A 29 1.62 0.36 -0.26
C GLY A 29 3.01 0.00 0.24
N GLN A 30 4.04 0.77 -0.12
CA GLN A 30 5.41 0.53 0.32
C GLN A 30 5.61 0.83 1.82
N ALA A 31 4.97 1.88 2.34
CA ALA A 31 4.96 2.19 3.76
C ALA A 31 4.21 1.11 4.56
N ASP A 32 3.03 0.68 4.10
CA ASP A 32 2.24 -0.39 4.72
C ASP A 32 2.96 -1.75 4.66
N GLU A 33 3.60 -2.11 3.55
CA GLU A 33 4.39 -3.35 3.45
C GLU A 33 5.52 -3.38 4.50
N THR A 34 6.18 -2.24 4.71
CA THR A 34 7.28 -2.12 5.66
C THR A 34 6.78 -2.25 7.09
N ALA A 35 5.69 -1.56 7.43
CA ALA A 35 5.05 -1.66 8.74
C ALA A 35 4.49 -3.07 9.00
N GLY A 36 3.92 -3.71 7.99
CA GLY A 36 3.42 -5.08 8.01
C GLY A 36 4.53 -6.10 8.30
N LYS A 37 5.65 -6.03 7.57
CA LYS A 37 6.81 -6.92 7.78
C LYS A 37 7.40 -6.79 9.17
N VAL A 38 7.49 -5.56 9.71
CA VAL A 38 7.98 -5.33 11.08
C VAL A 38 7.02 -5.93 12.12
N LYS A 39 5.71 -5.71 11.98
CA LYS A 39 4.71 -6.32 12.87
C LYS A 39 4.73 -7.84 12.82
N GLU A 40 4.89 -8.43 11.63
CA GLU A 40 4.91 -9.89 11.44
C GLU A 40 6.17 -10.51 12.06
N LEU A 41 7.33 -9.88 11.90
CA LEU A 41 8.58 -10.31 12.54
C LEU A 41 8.49 -10.27 14.06
N VAL A 42 8.00 -9.15 14.62
CA VAL A 42 7.83 -9.00 16.07
C VAL A 42 6.80 -10.02 16.58
N GLY A 43 5.66 -10.15 15.90
CA GLY A 43 4.61 -11.12 16.24
C GLY A 43 5.12 -12.56 16.26
N ASN A 44 5.79 -13.02 15.19
CA ASN A 44 6.36 -14.37 15.10
C ASN A 44 7.41 -14.65 16.18
N THR A 45 8.23 -13.65 16.51
CA THR A 45 9.26 -13.78 17.56
C THR A 45 8.61 -13.95 18.94
N VAL A 46 7.64 -13.10 19.26
CA VAL A 46 6.90 -13.16 20.52
C VAL A 46 6.07 -14.44 20.63
N ASP A 47 5.42 -14.88 19.54
CA ASP A 47 4.58 -16.09 19.52
C ASP A 47 5.42 -17.36 19.73
N LYS A 48 6.60 -17.44 19.08
CA LYS A 48 7.56 -18.54 19.31
C LYS A 48 8.03 -18.55 20.77
N PHE A 49 8.41 -17.39 21.30
CA PHE A 49 8.89 -17.28 22.68
C PHE A 49 7.82 -17.69 23.69
N MET A 50 6.58 -17.24 23.50
CA MET A 50 5.43 -17.63 24.33
C MET A 50 5.12 -19.13 24.21
N ARG A 51 5.25 -19.75 23.03
CA ARG A 51 5.11 -21.21 22.88
C ARG A 51 6.21 -21.96 23.62
N GLU A 52 7.46 -21.53 23.49
CA GLU A 52 8.62 -22.17 24.12
C GLU A 52 8.51 -22.12 25.65
N VAL A 53 8.15 -20.95 26.19
CA VAL A 53 7.93 -20.74 27.63
C VAL A 53 6.75 -21.57 28.14
N ARG A 54 5.66 -21.66 27.38
CA ARG A 54 4.47 -22.46 27.76
C ARG A 54 4.74 -23.97 27.74
N LYS A 55 5.67 -24.45 26.93
CA LYS A 55 5.94 -25.90 26.78
C LYS A 55 6.86 -26.48 27.88
N LYS A 56 7.50 -25.62 28.67
CA LYS A 56 8.50 -26.02 29.69
C LYS A 56 7.93 -26.10 31.11
N ASN A 57 6.63 -25.81 31.28
CA ASN A 57 5.90 -25.86 32.54
C ASN A 57 4.75 -26.87 32.43
#